data_AF-A0A8B8FMI5-F1
#
_entry.id   AF-A0A8B8FMI5-F1
#
_cell.length_a   1.000
_cell.length_b   1.000
_cell.length_c   1.000
_cell.angle_alpha   90.00
_cell.angle_beta   90.00
_cell.angle_gamma   90.00
#
_symmetry.space_group_name_H-M   'P 1'
#
loop_
_entity.id
_entity.type
_entity.pdbx_description
1 polymer ?
#
loop_
_entity_poly.entity_id
_entity_poly.type
_entity_poly.pdbx_seq_one_letter_code
_entity_poly.pdbx_strand_id
1 'polypeptide(L)'
;MIFGKCGYMKLCATIIAVTTGVFVSVVSVLQFSHFLSGVHYYPSDNLPSDIRIYYRIIVNWSLASCYLYLPSLIECIVQKIGNLCGLPDCYFKFIKNVLLLSALNAIIAYWQNVPEICLWNINIRYAESIHFYLHFSLWIISFLIMVAIDITEIMGIKSILYYNITSGSRCSFKSQQFDTFLLNIGLPGSSCIIIILWAQKVMSFDRLLLAVIWTLGILSCNQTDDKDIKYVARQIEKKRTWMYFSEKITISPLK
;
A
#
# COMPACT_ATOMS: atom_id res chain seq x y z
N MET A 1 -9.88 27.62 -24.22
CA MET A 1 -10.86 26.79 -24.94
C MET A 1 -11.72 26.12 -23.88
N ILE A 2 -12.98 26.55 -23.79
CA ILE A 2 -13.88 26.32 -22.65
C ILE A 2 -14.41 24.88 -22.75
N PHE A 3 -14.17 24.06 -21.73
CA PHE A 3 -14.78 22.73 -21.63
C PHE A 3 -16.30 22.88 -21.75
N GLY A 4 -16.91 22.29 -22.78
CA GLY A 4 -18.37 22.27 -22.92
C GLY A 4 -19.05 21.59 -21.71
N LYS A 5 -20.36 21.82 -21.52
CA LYS A 5 -21.16 21.25 -20.40
C LYS A 5 -20.89 19.75 -20.15
N CYS A 6 -20.71 18.96 -21.21
CA CYS A 6 -20.41 17.53 -21.13
C CYS A 6 -19.00 17.23 -20.56
N GLY A 7 -18.01 18.06 -20.87
CA GLY A 7 -16.66 17.94 -20.33
C GLY A 7 -16.57 18.29 -18.84
N TYR A 8 -17.34 19.28 -18.39
CA TYR A 8 -17.41 19.64 -16.97
C TYR A 8 -18.01 18.52 -16.12
N MET A 9 -19.08 17.86 -16.58
CA MET A 9 -19.66 16.72 -15.86
C MET A 9 -18.69 15.53 -15.74
N LYS A 10 -17.93 15.23 -16.81
CA LYS A 10 -16.91 14.17 -16.79
C LYS A 10 -15.78 14.48 -15.80
N LEU A 11 -15.35 15.73 -15.75
CA LEU A 11 -14.32 16.19 -14.82
C LEU A 11 -14.82 16.08 -13.36
N CYS A 12 -16.03 16.57 -13.07
CA CYS A 12 -16.62 16.47 -11.74
C CYS A 12 -16.76 15.01 -11.28
N ALA A 13 -17.29 14.13 -12.13
CA ALA A 13 -17.41 12.71 -11.81
C ALA A 13 -16.05 12.06 -11.53
N THR A 14 -15.01 12.44 -12.29
CA THR A 14 -13.66 11.93 -12.08
C THR A 14 -13.06 12.43 -10.78
N ILE A 15 -13.24 13.72 -10.45
CA ILE A 15 -12.77 14.28 -9.18
C ILE A 15 -13.43 13.56 -8.01
N ILE A 16 -14.75 13.34 -8.06
CA ILE A 16 -15.48 12.58 -7.04
C ILE A 16 -14.93 11.16 -6.91
N ALA A 17 -14.73 10.44 -8.01
CA ALA A 17 -14.20 9.08 -7.98
C ALA A 17 -12.78 9.03 -7.38
N VAL A 18 -11.92 9.99 -7.74
CA VAL A 18 -10.55 10.09 -7.21
C VAL A 18 -10.57 10.41 -5.72
N THR A 19 -11.38 11.38 -5.27
CA THR A 19 -11.46 11.73 -3.85
C THR A 19 -12.02 10.59 -3.02
N THR A 20 -13.06 9.90 -3.50
CA THR A 20 -13.57 8.69 -2.85
C THR A 20 -12.50 7.59 -2.76
N GLY A 21 -11.77 7.31 -3.83
CA GLY A 21 -10.72 6.29 -3.80
C GLY A 21 -9.54 6.66 -2.89
N VAL A 22 -9.16 7.93 -2.81
CA VAL A 22 -8.17 8.42 -1.85
C VAL A 22 -8.67 8.26 -0.41
N PHE A 23 -9.92 8.62 -0.15
CA PHE A 23 -10.53 8.44 1.16
C PHE A 23 -10.53 6.97 1.58
N VAL A 24 -10.96 6.06 0.70
CA VAL A 24 -10.89 4.61 0.94
C VAL A 24 -9.47 4.19 1.24
N SER A 25 -8.48 4.69 0.50
CA SER A 25 -7.07 4.35 0.70
C SER A 25 -6.56 4.77 2.07
N VAL A 26 -6.86 5.99 2.51
CA VAL A 26 -6.46 6.50 3.84
C VAL A 26 -7.12 5.68 4.94
N VAL A 27 -8.43 5.44 4.85
CA VAL A 27 -9.17 4.62 5.83
C VAL A 27 -8.58 3.21 5.90
N SER A 28 -8.24 2.62 4.75
CA SER A 28 -7.68 1.26 4.70
C SER A 28 -6.33 1.17 5.41
N VAL A 29 -5.45 2.14 5.17
CA VAL A 29 -4.15 2.20 5.84
C VAL A 29 -4.32 2.35 7.35
N LEU A 30 -5.21 3.24 7.80
CA LEU A 30 -5.47 3.43 9.24
C LEU A 30 -6.04 2.17 9.89
N GLN A 31 -6.99 1.49 9.24
CA GLN A 31 -7.55 0.23 9.72
C GLN A 31 -6.48 -0.86 9.79
N PHE A 32 -5.61 -0.92 8.79
CA PHE A 32 -4.50 -1.88 8.77
C PHE A 32 -3.44 -1.57 9.84
N SER A 33 -3.09 -0.30 10.05
CA SER A 33 -2.20 0.13 11.15
C SER A 33 -2.79 -0.24 12.51
N HIS A 34 -4.10 -0.04 12.70
CA HIS A 34 -4.79 -0.43 13.93
C HIS A 34 -4.87 -1.95 14.09
N PHE A 35 -5.10 -2.68 13.00
CA PHE A 35 -5.08 -4.14 13.02
C PHE A 35 -3.72 -4.67 13.43
N LEU A 36 -2.63 -4.08 12.94
CA LEU A 36 -1.25 -4.50 13.24
C LEU A 36 -0.75 -4.08 14.63
N SER A 37 -1.36 -3.09 15.28
CA SER A 37 -0.94 -2.68 16.64
C SER A 37 -1.36 -3.67 17.73
N GLY A 38 -2.19 -4.67 17.42
CA GLY A 38 -2.48 -5.79 18.31
C GLY A 38 -3.22 -5.43 19.60
N VAL A 39 -3.85 -4.25 19.67
CA VAL A 39 -4.44 -3.66 20.90
C VAL A 39 -5.55 -4.53 21.55
N HIS A 40 -6.12 -5.51 20.84
CA HIS A 40 -7.22 -6.34 21.31
C HIS A 40 -6.86 -7.79 21.70
N TYR A 41 -5.58 -8.14 21.83
CA TYR A 41 -5.19 -9.48 22.29
C TYR A 41 -5.23 -9.57 23.82
N TYR A 42 -6.42 -9.79 24.35
CA TYR A 42 -6.59 -10.27 25.73
C TYR A 42 -6.89 -11.77 25.67
N PRO A 43 -6.14 -12.62 26.40
CA PRO A 43 -6.49 -14.03 26.52
C PRO A 43 -7.90 -14.13 27.12
N SER A 44 -8.79 -14.84 26.43
CA SER A 44 -10.11 -15.16 26.98
C SER A 44 -9.95 -16.37 27.89
N ASP A 45 -10.46 -16.27 29.12
CA ASP A 45 -10.45 -17.37 30.09
C ASP A 45 -11.39 -18.53 29.68
N ASN A 46 -12.25 -18.33 28.68
CA ASN A 46 -13.15 -19.35 28.19
C ASN A 46 -12.45 -20.20 27.13
N LEU A 47 -12.11 -21.44 27.48
CA LEU A 47 -11.53 -22.41 26.55
C LEU A 47 -12.58 -22.79 25.48
N PRO A 48 -12.41 -22.38 24.21
CA PRO A 48 -13.31 -22.81 23.13
C PRO A 48 -13.06 -24.28 22.80
N SER A 49 -14.02 -24.92 22.13
CA SER A 49 -13.79 -26.24 21.56
C SER A 49 -12.66 -26.22 20.53
N ASP A 50 -11.82 -27.26 20.53
CA ASP A 50 -10.69 -27.40 19.60
C ASP A 50 -11.10 -27.18 18.14
N ILE A 51 -12.27 -27.69 17.74
CA ILE A 51 -12.85 -27.53 16.40
C ILE A 51 -12.98 -26.05 16.00
N ARG A 52 -13.38 -25.18 16.93
CA ARG A 52 -13.53 -23.74 16.67
C ARG A 52 -12.16 -23.06 16.48
N ILE A 53 -11.14 -23.50 17.19
CA ILE A 53 -9.77 -23.02 17.03
C ILE A 53 -9.26 -23.36 15.63
N TYR A 54 -9.36 -24.63 15.21
CA TYR A 54 -8.93 -25.06 13.87
C TYR A 54 -9.69 -24.32 12.75
N TYR A 55 -11.01 -24.14 12.90
CA TYR A 55 -11.81 -23.39 11.93
C TYR A 55 -11.29 -21.96 11.73
N ARG A 56 -11.03 -21.22 12.83
CA ARG A 56 -10.49 -19.86 12.76
C ARG A 56 -9.12 -19.80 12.07
N ILE A 57 -8.26 -20.77 12.36
CA ILE A 57 -6.94 -20.87 11.73
C ILE A 57 -7.07 -21.11 10.22
N ILE A 58 -7.95 -22.02 9.79
CA ILE A 58 -8.18 -22.31 8.37
C ILE A 58 -8.73 -21.08 7.64
N VAL A 59 -9.70 -20.38 8.25
CA VAL A 59 -10.25 -19.13 7.72
C VAL A 59 -9.13 -18.08 7.56
N ASN A 60 -8.34 -17.82 8.59
CA ASN A 60 -7.24 -16.85 8.50
C ASN A 60 -6.18 -17.25 7.48
N TRP A 61 -5.83 -18.53 7.40
CA TRP A 61 -4.89 -19.07 6.41
C TRP A 61 -5.36 -18.80 4.98
N SER A 62 -6.63 -19.12 4.71
CA SER A 62 -7.25 -18.91 3.39
C SER A 62 -7.36 -17.42 3.05
N LEU A 63 -7.74 -16.56 4.00
CA LEU A 63 -7.79 -15.11 3.81
C LEU A 63 -6.40 -14.54 3.47
N ALA A 64 -5.38 -14.89 4.26
CA ALA A 64 -4.02 -14.43 4.05
C ALA A 64 -3.44 -14.91 2.71
N SER A 65 -3.69 -16.17 2.36
CA SER A 65 -3.24 -16.76 1.09
C SER A 65 -3.97 -16.14 -0.11
N CYS A 66 -5.29 -15.93 0.00
CA CYS A 66 -6.08 -15.29 -1.04
C CYS A 66 -5.55 -13.89 -1.38
N TYR A 67 -5.17 -13.11 -0.38
CA TYR A 67 -4.59 -11.78 -0.58
C TYR A 67 -3.30 -11.80 -1.41
N LEU A 68 -2.45 -12.82 -1.27
CA LEU A 68 -1.20 -12.92 -2.03
C LEU A 68 -1.44 -13.06 -3.53
N TYR A 69 -2.48 -13.81 -3.92
CA TYR A 69 -2.84 -14.01 -5.33
C TYR A 69 -3.74 -12.90 -5.88
N LEU A 70 -4.29 -12.07 -5.01
CA LEU A 70 -5.27 -11.06 -5.40
C LEU A 70 -4.73 -10.00 -6.37
N PRO A 71 -3.49 -9.47 -6.25
CA PRO A 71 -2.96 -8.49 -7.19
C PRO A 71 -2.94 -8.97 -8.65
N SER A 72 -2.58 -10.23 -8.90
CA SER A 72 -2.53 -10.79 -10.26
C SER A 72 -3.92 -11.03 -10.82
N LEU A 73 -4.87 -11.48 -9.99
CA LEU A 73 -6.27 -11.64 -10.38
C LEU A 73 -6.93 -10.30 -10.71
N ILE A 74 -6.77 -9.29 -9.85
CA ILE A 74 -7.31 -7.95 -10.08
C ILE A 74 -6.72 -7.35 -11.36
N GLU A 75 -5.43 -7.53 -11.61
CA GLU A 75 -4.80 -7.02 -12.83
C GLU A 75 -5.43 -7.61 -14.09
N CYS A 76 -5.63 -8.93 -14.13
CA CYS A 76 -6.29 -9.60 -15.26
C CYS A 76 -7.74 -9.11 -15.46
N ILE A 77 -8.51 -9.02 -14.36
CA ILE A 77 -9.92 -8.60 -14.39
C ILE A 77 -10.04 -7.15 -14.86
N VAL A 78 -9.25 -6.24 -14.28
CA VAL A 78 -9.28 -4.81 -14.61
C VAL A 78 -8.87 -4.58 -16.06
N GLN A 79 -7.84 -5.28 -16.57
CA GLN A 79 -7.46 -5.18 -17.98
C GLN A 79 -8.58 -5.67 -18.91
N LYS A 80 -9.20 -6.82 -18.59
CA LYS A 80 -10.27 -7.40 -19.42
C LYS A 80 -11.50 -6.50 -19.45
N ILE A 81 -11.98 -6.04 -18.29
CA ILE A 81 -13.14 -5.13 -18.20
C ILE A 81 -12.80 -3.78 -18.82
N GLY A 82 -11.61 -3.26 -18.56
CA GLY A 82 -11.12 -2.01 -19.11
C GLY A 82 -11.12 -1.98 -20.63
N ASN A 83 -10.62 -3.05 -21.25
CA ASN A 83 -10.63 -3.22 -22.70
C ASN A 83 -12.05 -3.34 -23.27
N LEU A 84 -12.96 -4.02 -22.56
CA LEU A 84 -14.37 -4.13 -22.98
C LEU A 84 -15.12 -2.80 -22.89
N CYS A 85 -14.81 -1.98 -21.89
CA CYS A 85 -15.45 -0.68 -21.67
C CYS A 85 -14.76 0.48 -22.40
N GLY A 86 -13.63 0.24 -23.08
CA GLY A 86 -12.83 1.28 -23.73
C GLY A 86 -12.23 2.30 -22.75
N LEU A 87 -11.98 1.89 -21.50
CA LEU A 87 -11.37 2.76 -20.50
C LEU A 87 -9.90 3.01 -20.82
N PRO A 88 -9.40 4.26 -20.68
CA PRO A 88 -7.99 4.54 -20.86
C PRO A 88 -7.12 3.85 -19.81
N ASP A 89 -5.93 3.40 -20.21
CA ASP A 89 -4.98 2.69 -19.34
C ASP A 89 -4.63 3.44 -18.05
N CYS A 90 -4.74 4.77 -18.04
CA CYS A 90 -4.44 5.60 -16.88
C CYS A 90 -5.34 5.31 -15.67
N TYR A 91 -6.55 4.78 -15.87
CA TYR A 91 -7.46 4.41 -14.79
C TYR A 91 -7.13 3.03 -14.19
N PHE A 92 -6.47 2.14 -14.92
CA PHE A 92 -6.25 0.76 -14.47
C PHE A 92 -5.38 0.69 -13.22
N LYS A 93 -4.32 1.51 -13.15
CA LYS A 93 -3.43 1.57 -11.97
C LYS A 93 -4.18 2.02 -10.72
N PHE A 94 -4.99 3.07 -10.83
CA PHE A 94 -5.79 3.59 -9.72
C PHE A 94 -6.86 2.60 -9.25
N ILE A 95 -7.63 2.04 -10.19
CA ILE A 95 -8.68 1.05 -9.89
C ILE A 95 -8.08 -0.17 -9.21
N LYS A 96 -6.95 -0.69 -9.73
CA LYS A 96 -6.24 -1.84 -9.13
C LYS A 96 -5.88 -1.56 -7.67
N ASN A 97 -5.26 -0.41 -7.39
CA ASN A 97 -4.85 -0.04 -6.03
C ASN A 97 -6.04 0.11 -5.08
N VAL A 98 -7.10 0.79 -5.51
CA VAL A 98 -8.31 0.98 -4.67
C VAL A 98 -8.99 -0.36 -4.38
N LEU A 99 -9.08 -1.27 -5.37
CA LEU A 99 -9.64 -2.60 -5.16
C LEU A 99 -8.78 -3.44 -4.21
N LEU A 100 -7.46 -3.39 -4.33
CA LEU A 100 -6.56 -4.11 -3.45
C LEU A 100 -6.67 -3.62 -1.99
N LEU A 101 -6.76 -2.30 -1.79
CA LEU A 101 -6.96 -1.70 -0.46
C LEU A 101 -8.34 -2.03 0.13
N SER A 102 -9.38 -2.05 -0.69
CA SER A 102 -10.72 -2.48 -0.28
C SER A 102 -10.74 -3.95 0.16
N ALA A 103 -10.06 -4.82 -0.60
CA ALA A 103 -9.94 -6.23 -0.25
C ALA A 103 -9.12 -6.45 1.02
N LEU A 104 -8.08 -5.63 1.26
CA LEU A 104 -7.35 -5.62 2.52
C LEU A 104 -8.29 -5.33 3.70
N ASN A 105 -9.18 -4.34 3.57
CA ASN A 105 -10.18 -4.06 4.62
C ASN A 105 -11.13 -5.22 4.83
N ALA A 106 -11.55 -5.90 3.75
CA ALA A 106 -12.37 -7.10 3.87
C ALA A 106 -11.65 -8.19 4.66
N ILE A 107 -10.36 -8.42 4.40
CA ILE A 107 -9.55 -9.40 5.16
C ILE A 107 -9.48 -9.02 6.63
N ILE A 108 -9.21 -7.74 6.94
CA ILE A 108 -9.17 -7.26 8.33
C ILE A 108 -10.52 -7.45 9.01
N ALA A 109 -11.63 -7.17 8.32
CA ALA A 109 -12.99 -7.30 8.86
C ALA A 109 -13.38 -8.76 9.13
N TYR A 110 -12.93 -9.70 8.30
CA TYR A 110 -13.21 -11.13 8.45
C TYR A 110 -12.13 -11.89 9.23
N TRP A 111 -11.07 -11.21 9.68
CA TRP A 111 -9.99 -11.84 10.44
C TRP A 111 -10.48 -12.33 11.81
N GLN A 112 -10.20 -13.59 12.13
CA GLN A 112 -10.66 -14.21 13.37
C GLN A 112 -9.49 -14.37 14.34
N ASN A 113 -9.41 -13.53 15.38
CA ASN A 113 -8.32 -13.62 16.36
C ASN A 113 -8.32 -14.99 17.07
N VAL A 114 -7.12 -15.55 17.28
CA VAL A 114 -6.90 -16.82 18.01
C VAL A 114 -6.01 -16.55 19.23
N PRO A 115 -6.53 -15.86 20.27
CA PRO A 115 -5.73 -15.51 21.46
C PRO A 115 -5.34 -16.72 22.31
N GLU A 116 -5.96 -17.89 22.10
CA GLU A 116 -5.77 -19.09 22.91
C GLU A 116 -4.39 -19.73 22.71
N ILE A 117 -3.80 -19.55 21.52
CA ILE A 117 -2.46 -20.06 21.18
C ILE A 117 -1.50 -18.86 21.13
N CYS A 118 -1.01 -18.45 22.30
CA CYS A 118 -0.02 -17.39 22.43
C CYS A 118 1.39 -18.00 22.38
N LEU A 119 2.22 -17.54 21.45
CA LEU A 119 3.62 -18.00 21.29
C LEU A 119 4.54 -17.24 22.23
N TRP A 120 4.41 -15.91 22.27
CA TRP A 120 5.13 -15.06 23.21
C TRP A 120 4.30 -13.86 23.63
N ASN A 121 4.49 -13.47 24.89
CA ASN A 121 3.93 -12.26 25.48
C ASN A 121 5.03 -11.57 26.28
N ILE A 122 5.54 -10.45 25.75
CA ILE A 122 6.60 -9.69 26.41
C ILE A 122 5.96 -8.79 27.48
N ASN A 123 5.94 -9.29 28.72
CA ASN A 123 5.41 -8.56 29.87
C ASN A 123 6.52 -7.82 30.64
N ILE A 124 7.14 -6.84 30.00
CA ILE A 124 8.13 -5.94 30.63
C ILE A 124 7.47 -4.57 30.84
N ARG A 125 7.78 -3.88 31.94
CA ARG A 125 7.21 -2.57 32.31
C ARG A 125 7.23 -1.53 31.18
N TYR A 126 8.23 -1.58 30.31
CA TYR A 126 8.41 -0.65 29.17
C TYR A 126 8.05 -1.27 27.81
N ALA A 127 7.59 -2.52 27.75
CA ALA A 127 7.31 -3.22 26.49
C ALA A 127 6.25 -2.51 25.65
N GLU A 128 5.22 -1.95 26.27
CA GLU A 128 4.16 -1.22 25.57
C GLU A 128 4.67 0.07 24.94
N SER A 129 5.46 0.85 25.69
CA SER A 129 6.08 2.06 25.17
C SER A 129 7.05 1.75 24.04
N ILE A 130 7.92 0.74 24.19
CA ILE A 130 8.87 0.32 23.16
C ILE A 130 8.14 -0.12 21.89
N HIS A 131 7.12 -0.97 22.03
CA HIS A 131 6.31 -1.42 20.89
C HIS A 131 5.62 -0.24 20.21
N PHE A 132 5.01 0.67 20.96
CA PHE A 132 4.37 1.87 20.42
C PHE A 132 5.35 2.74 19.63
N TYR A 133 6.51 3.09 20.20
CA TYR A 133 7.50 3.92 19.53
C TYR A 133 8.06 3.24 18.27
N LEU A 134 8.38 1.94 18.35
CA LEU A 134 8.87 1.18 17.21
C LEU A 134 7.82 1.15 16.08
N HIS A 135 6.57 0.81 16.41
CA HIS A 135 5.48 0.74 15.44
C HIS A 135 5.22 2.12 14.80
N PHE A 136 5.14 3.17 15.62
CA PHE A 136 4.95 4.54 15.15
C PHE A 136 6.09 5.02 14.24
N SER A 137 7.35 4.79 14.63
CA SER A 137 8.51 5.15 13.83
C SER A 137 8.55 4.42 12.49
N LEU A 138 8.21 3.12 12.45
CA LEU A 138 8.16 2.35 11.20
C LEU A 138 7.06 2.83 10.26
N TRP A 139 5.90 3.26 10.78
CA TRP A 139 4.86 3.89 9.97
C TRP A 139 5.29 5.23 9.40
N ILE A 140 5.98 6.06 10.19
CA ILE A 140 6.57 7.31 9.68
C ILE A 140 7.58 7.03 8.59
N ILE A 141 8.51 6.09 8.79
CA ILE A 141 9.52 5.74 7.79
C ILE A 141 8.86 5.23 6.51
N SER A 142 7.85 4.36 6.63
CA SER A 142 7.07 3.86 5.49
C SER A 142 6.40 4.99 4.73
N PHE A 143 5.78 5.93 5.44
CA PHE A 143 5.15 7.11 4.83
C PHE A 143 6.17 8.00 4.12
N LEU A 144 7.34 8.24 4.72
CA LEU A 144 8.42 9.02 4.11
C LEU A 144 8.95 8.38 2.83
N ILE A 145 9.10 7.04 2.82
CA ILE A 145 9.48 6.29 1.62
C ILE A 145 8.44 6.50 0.51
N MET A 146 7.14 6.43 0.85
CA MET A 146 6.06 6.66 -0.11
C MET A 146 6.04 8.09 -0.66
N VAL A 147 6.26 9.10 0.19
CA VAL A 147 6.40 10.50 -0.25
C VAL A 147 7.62 10.67 -1.14
N ALA A 148 8.75 10.02 -0.81
CA ALA A 148 9.98 10.10 -1.61
C ALA A 148 9.79 9.51 -3.02
N ILE A 149 8.98 8.48 -3.19
CA ILE A 149 8.71 7.82 -4.48
C ILE A 149 7.52 8.46 -5.22
N ASP A 150 6.89 9.47 -4.61
CA ASP A 150 5.69 10.15 -5.08
C ASP A 150 4.42 9.28 -5.01
N ILE A 151 3.74 9.38 -3.86
CA ILE A 151 2.50 8.66 -3.57
C ILE A 151 1.42 8.86 -4.64
N THR A 152 1.36 10.04 -5.27
CA THR A 152 0.33 10.35 -6.28
C THR A 152 0.57 9.61 -7.59
N GLU A 153 1.83 9.27 -7.88
CA GLU A 153 2.22 8.48 -9.04
C GLU A 153 2.06 6.98 -8.78
N ILE A 154 2.37 6.52 -7.57
CA ILE A 154 2.10 5.14 -7.14
C ILE A 154 0.60 4.85 -7.21
N MET A 155 -0.24 5.77 -6.69
CA MET A 155 -1.69 5.62 -6.72
C MET A 155 -2.30 5.77 -8.12
N GLY A 156 -1.58 6.36 -9.10
CA GLY A 156 -2.10 6.61 -10.45
C GLY A 156 -2.96 7.88 -10.57
N ILE A 157 -3.01 8.73 -9.55
CA ILE A 157 -3.81 9.96 -9.52
C ILE A 157 -3.29 10.96 -10.56
N LYS A 158 -1.97 11.13 -10.65
CA LYS A 158 -1.36 12.01 -11.67
C LYS A 158 -1.79 11.62 -13.08
N SER A 159 -1.73 10.33 -13.41
CA SER A 159 -2.10 9.83 -14.74
C SER A 159 -3.54 10.17 -15.12
N ILE A 160 -4.47 10.09 -14.15
CA ILE A 160 -5.89 10.45 -14.34
C ILE A 160 -6.05 11.96 -14.50
N LEU A 161 -5.41 12.77 -13.64
CA LEU A 161 -5.53 14.22 -13.70
C LEU A 161 -4.98 14.79 -15.01
N TYR A 162 -3.81 14.33 -15.44
CA TYR A 162 -3.21 14.75 -16.71
C TYR A 162 -4.07 14.37 -17.91
N TYR A 163 -4.64 13.16 -17.93
CA TYR A 163 -5.54 12.73 -19.00
C TYR A 163 -6.73 13.68 -19.19
N ASN A 164 -7.35 14.08 -18.08
CA ASN A 164 -8.53 14.94 -18.10
C ASN A 164 -8.19 16.41 -18.40
N ILE A 165 -7.05 16.92 -17.94
CA ILE A 165 -6.62 18.30 -18.20
C ILE A 165 -6.18 18.46 -19.66
N THR A 166 -5.40 17.52 -20.19
CA THR A 166 -4.84 17.62 -21.55
C THR A 166 -5.76 17.04 -22.64
N SER A 167 -7.05 16.88 -22.33
CA SER A 167 -8.09 16.48 -23.28
C SER A 167 -7.75 15.24 -24.11
N GLY A 168 -7.16 14.21 -23.48
CA GLY A 168 -6.84 12.94 -24.13
C GLY A 168 -5.51 12.88 -24.89
N SER A 169 -4.63 13.89 -24.80
CA SER A 169 -3.26 13.70 -25.29
C SER A 169 -2.57 12.60 -24.49
N ARG A 170 -1.93 11.65 -25.18
CA ARG A 170 -1.28 10.42 -24.67
C ARG A 170 -0.80 10.54 -23.22
N CYS A 171 -1.32 9.67 -22.34
CA CYS A 171 -0.89 9.45 -20.95
C CYS A 171 0.58 8.98 -20.78
N SER A 172 1.43 9.16 -21.79
CA SER A 172 2.76 8.56 -21.85
C SER A 172 3.88 9.53 -21.47
N PHE A 173 3.72 10.29 -20.38
CA PHE A 173 4.89 10.87 -19.69
C PHE A 173 5.52 9.88 -18.70
N LYS A 174 5.04 8.64 -18.67
CA LYS A 174 5.64 7.53 -17.93
C LYS A 174 7.06 7.28 -18.44
N SER A 175 8.05 7.31 -17.56
CA SER A 175 9.28 6.60 -17.84
C SER A 175 8.98 5.11 -17.66
N GLN A 176 9.07 4.31 -18.72
CA GLN A 176 8.94 2.84 -18.65
C GLN A 176 9.79 2.25 -17.51
N GLN A 177 10.91 2.91 -17.22
CA GLN A 177 11.82 2.62 -16.12
C GLN A 177 11.19 2.71 -14.72
N PHE A 178 10.25 3.61 -14.46
CA PHE A 178 9.60 3.73 -13.14
C PHE A 178 8.67 2.56 -12.83
N ASP A 179 7.90 2.11 -13.83
CA ASP A 179 7.00 0.98 -13.60
C ASP A 179 7.78 -0.35 -13.60
N THR A 180 8.86 -0.49 -14.37
CA THR A 180 9.80 -1.63 -14.20
C THR A 180 10.41 -1.63 -12.80
N PHE A 181 10.84 -0.46 -12.32
CA PHE A 181 11.37 -0.30 -10.97
C PHE A 181 10.36 -0.70 -9.88
N LEU A 182 9.11 -0.25 -9.98
CA LEU A 182 8.05 -0.62 -9.03
C LEU A 182 7.67 -2.10 -9.11
N LEU A 183 7.71 -2.70 -10.30
CA LEU A 183 7.46 -4.13 -10.46
C LEU A 183 8.55 -4.97 -9.78
N ASN A 184 9.81 -4.54 -9.88
CA ASN A 184 10.95 -5.28 -9.35
C ASN A 184 11.14 -5.10 -7.83
N ILE A 185 10.81 -3.92 -7.29
CA ILE A 185 10.89 -3.65 -5.84
C ILE A 185 9.63 -4.08 -5.07
N GLY A 186 8.53 -4.33 -5.78
CA GLY A 186 7.24 -4.62 -5.17
C GLY A 186 6.66 -3.39 -4.46
N LEU A 187 6.09 -3.57 -3.26
CA LEU A 187 5.51 -2.49 -2.48
C LEU A 187 6.62 -1.66 -1.81
N PRO A 188 6.75 -0.34 -2.10
CA PRO A 188 7.74 0.48 -1.43
C PRO A 188 7.46 0.55 0.07
N GLY A 189 8.49 0.35 0.89
CA GLY A 189 8.33 0.24 2.35
C GLY A 189 7.86 -1.15 2.82
N SER A 190 7.81 -2.17 1.95
CA SER A 190 7.50 -3.56 2.32
C SER A 190 8.40 -4.10 3.43
N SER A 191 9.67 -3.71 3.47
CA SER A 191 10.59 -4.05 4.57
C SER A 191 10.12 -3.54 5.93
N CYS A 192 9.56 -2.32 6.00
CA CYS A 192 9.02 -1.77 7.24
C CYS A 192 7.77 -2.54 7.69
N ILE A 193 6.92 -2.95 6.75
CA ILE A 193 5.74 -3.79 7.04
C ILE A 193 6.17 -5.15 7.59
N ILE A 194 7.20 -5.78 7.00
CA ILE A 194 7.76 -7.04 7.53
C ILE A 194 8.23 -6.83 8.98
N ILE A 195 9.01 -5.79 9.25
CA ILE A 195 9.49 -5.52 10.62
C ILE A 195 8.31 -5.32 11.57
N ILE A 196 7.26 -4.58 11.16
CA ILE A 196 6.05 -4.40 11.98
C ILE A 196 5.35 -5.74 12.27
N LEU A 197 5.22 -6.63 11.27
CA LEU A 197 4.58 -7.94 11.43
C LEU A 197 5.30 -8.83 12.45
N TRP A 198 6.63 -8.75 12.51
CA TRP A 198 7.45 -9.56 13.42
C TRP A 198 7.68 -8.88 14.78
N ALA A 199 7.70 -7.56 14.85
CA ALA A 199 7.96 -6.78 16.07
C ALA A 199 6.73 -6.61 16.98
N GLN A 200 5.98 -7.70 17.19
CA GLN A 200 4.77 -7.72 18.00
C GLN A 200 5.09 -8.01 19.47
N LYS A 201 4.52 -7.21 20.38
CA LYS A 201 4.63 -7.44 21.85
C LYS A 201 4.02 -8.79 22.23
N VAL A 202 2.85 -9.07 21.67
CA VAL A 202 2.10 -10.32 21.84
C VAL A 202 1.96 -10.96 20.47
N MET A 203 2.49 -12.16 20.31
CA MET A 203 2.36 -12.91 19.06
C MET A 203 1.50 -14.15 19.29
N SER A 204 0.30 -14.11 18.75
CA SER A 204 -0.57 -15.28 18.64
C SER A 204 -0.23 -16.09 17.39
N PHE A 205 -0.70 -17.33 17.35
CA PHE A 205 -0.49 -18.21 16.19
C PHE A 205 -1.08 -17.64 14.89
N ASP A 206 -2.26 -17.00 14.93
CA ASP A 206 -2.85 -16.39 13.76
C ASP A 206 -1.99 -15.23 13.21
N ARG A 207 -1.39 -14.43 14.09
CA ARG A 207 -0.49 -13.34 13.69
C ARG A 207 0.83 -13.84 13.14
N LEU A 208 1.38 -14.90 13.71
CA LEU A 208 2.54 -15.57 13.15
C LEU A 208 2.24 -16.11 11.76
N LEU A 209 1.09 -16.75 11.57
CA LEU A 209 0.67 -17.26 10.28
C LEU A 209 0.60 -16.15 9.23
N LEU A 210 -0.03 -15.02 9.59
CA LEU A 210 -0.06 -13.83 8.74
C LEU A 210 1.35 -13.35 8.39
N ALA A 211 2.22 -13.18 9.40
CA ALA A 211 3.58 -12.69 9.22
C ALA A 211 4.39 -13.58 8.29
N VAL A 212 4.30 -14.91 8.44
CA VAL A 212 5.00 -15.88 7.61
C VAL A 212 4.51 -15.83 6.16
N ILE A 213 3.20 -15.91 5.94
CA ILE A 213 2.61 -15.91 4.59
C ILE A 213 2.97 -14.61 3.87
N TRP A 214 2.80 -13.46 4.52
CA TRP A 214 3.09 -12.17 3.91
C TRP A 214 4.58 -11.94 3.69
N THR A 215 5.45 -12.40 4.61
CA THR A 215 6.90 -12.32 4.41
C THR A 215 7.32 -13.15 3.19
N LEU A 216 6.84 -14.40 3.08
CA LEU A 216 7.11 -15.24 1.91
C LEU A 216 6.58 -14.62 0.62
N GLY A 217 5.37 -14.06 0.64
CA GLY A 217 4.78 -13.38 -0.51
C GLY A 217 5.59 -12.16 -0.95
N ILE A 218 5.98 -11.29 -0.02
CA ILE A 218 6.78 -10.10 -0.32
C ILE A 218 8.16 -10.50 -0.86
N LEU A 219 8.84 -11.46 -0.23
CA LEU A 219 10.15 -11.92 -0.68
C LEU A 219 10.10 -12.59 -2.05
N SER A 220 9.02 -13.30 -2.37
CA SER A 220 8.83 -13.93 -3.69
C SER A 220 8.61 -12.90 -4.80
N CYS A 221 8.02 -11.74 -4.47
CA CYS A 221 7.76 -10.66 -5.43
C CYS A 221 8.95 -9.73 -5.62
N ASN A 222 9.86 -9.63 -4.65
CA ASN A 222 11.00 -8.72 -4.73
C ASN A 222 12.10 -9.33 -5.62
N GLN A 223 12.18 -8.88 -6.86
CA GLN A 223 13.23 -9.24 -7.82
C GLN A 223 14.03 -7.99 -8.20
N THR A 224 14.67 -7.37 -7.21
CA THR A 224 15.45 -6.14 -7.44
C THR A 224 16.64 -6.42 -8.36
N ASP A 225 16.70 -5.72 -9.50
CA ASP A 225 17.77 -5.81 -10.50
C ASP A 225 18.74 -4.63 -10.34
N ASP A 226 19.98 -4.75 -10.82
CA ASP A 226 21.00 -3.69 -10.83
C ASP A 226 20.53 -2.42 -11.55
N LYS A 227 19.58 -2.58 -12.48
CA LYS A 227 18.94 -1.47 -13.20
C LYS A 227 18.08 -0.61 -12.30
N ASP A 228 17.46 -1.19 -11.27
CA ASP A 228 16.59 -0.50 -10.32
C ASP A 228 17.41 0.38 -9.38
N ILE A 229 18.55 -0.14 -8.92
CA ILE A 229 19.52 0.62 -8.12
C ILE A 229 20.03 1.83 -8.91
N LYS A 230 20.40 1.63 -10.18
CA LYS A 230 20.83 2.72 -11.06
C LYS A 230 19.72 3.74 -11.33
N TYR A 231 18.47 3.30 -11.42
CA TYR A 231 17.32 4.20 -11.56
C TYR A 231 17.15 5.09 -10.32
N VAL A 232 17.20 4.53 -9.12
CA VAL A 232 17.11 5.28 -7.85
C VAL A 232 18.24 6.30 -7.75
N ALA A 233 19.48 5.88 -8.05
CA ALA A 233 20.63 6.77 -8.02
C ALA A 233 20.43 7.99 -8.93
N ARG A 234 19.95 7.79 -10.16
CA ARG A 234 19.63 8.89 -11.08
C ARG A 234 18.52 9.80 -10.57
N GLN A 235 17.49 9.26 -9.91
CA GLN A 235 16.40 10.07 -9.35
C GLN A 235 16.87 10.91 -8.16
N ILE A 236 17.71 10.34 -7.28
CA ILE A 236 18.34 11.07 -6.18
C ILE A 236 19.21 12.19 -6.74
N GLU A 237 20.02 11.90 -7.76
CA GLU A 237 20.89 12.89 -8.38
C GLU A 237 20.10 14.02 -9.03
N LYS A 238 19.04 13.72 -9.79
CA LYS A 238 18.11 14.73 -10.31
C LYS A 238 17.54 15.61 -9.21
N LYS A 239 17.02 15.02 -8.13
CA LYS A 239 16.46 15.78 -7.00
C LYS A 239 17.53 16.68 -6.35
N ARG A 240 18.75 16.19 -6.18
CA ARG A 240 19.87 16.96 -5.65
C ARG A 240 20.22 18.15 -6.54
N THR A 241 20.27 17.93 -7.85
CA THR A 241 20.52 18.99 -8.84
C THR A 241 19.41 20.04 -8.82
N TRP A 242 18.14 19.63 -8.75
CA TRP A 242 16.99 20.53 -8.62
C TRP A 242 17.06 21.37 -7.33
N MET A 243 17.40 20.78 -6.19
CA MET A 243 17.58 21.53 -4.93
C MET A 243 18.69 22.57 -5.06
N TYR A 244 19.83 22.21 -5.64
CA TYR A 244 20.95 23.13 -5.87
C TYR A 244 20.57 24.31 -6.77
N PHE A 245 19.80 24.07 -7.84
CA PHE A 245 19.31 25.15 -8.70
C PHE A 245 18.25 26.01 -8.01
N SER A 246 17.34 25.41 -7.24
CA SER A 246 16.35 26.14 -6.45
C SER A 246 17.01 27.08 -5.45
N GLU A 247 18.05 26.61 -4.75
CA GLU A 247 18.81 27.41 -3.80
C GLU A 247 19.47 28.63 -4.50
N LYS A 248 20.09 28.43 -5.67
CA LYS A 248 20.65 29.52 -6.47
C LYS A 248 19.64 30.56 -6.95
N ILE A 249 18.44 30.12 -7.35
CA ILE A 249 17.36 31.03 -7.77
C ILE A 249 16.83 31.85 -6.58
N THR A 250 16.89 31.29 -5.36
CA THR A 250 16.45 31.99 -4.14
C THR A 250 17.48 33.02 -3.65
N ILE A 251 18.76 32.84 -4.00
CA ILE A 251 19.88 33.71 -3.56
C ILE A 251 20.22 34.79 -4.61
N SER A 252 19.62 34.80 -5.81
CA SER A 252 19.73 35.95 -6.72
C SER A 252 18.71 37.01 -6.32
N PRO A 253 19.08 38.10 -5.59
CA PRO A 253 18.20 39.25 -5.51
C PRO A 253 18.02 39.76 -6.94
N LEU A 254 16.76 39.97 -7.33
CA LEU A 254 16.38 40.72 -8.51
C LEU A 254 17.20 42.02 -8.51
N LYS A 255 18.19 42.09 -9.40
CA LYS A 255 18.91 43.30 -9.75
C LYS A 255 18.20 43.97 -10.91
#